data_AF-A0A5M6DND3-F1
#
_entry.id   AF-A0A5M6DND3-F1
#
_cell.length_a   1.000
_cell.length_b   1.000
_cell.length_c   1.000
_cell.angle_alpha   90.00
_cell.angle_beta   90.00
_cell.angle_gamma   90.00
#
_symmetry.space_group_name_H-M   'P 1'
#
loop_
_entity.id
_entity.type
_entity.pdbx_description
1 polymer ?
#
loop_
_entity_poly.entity_id
_entity_poly.type
_entity_poly.pdbx_seq_one_letter_code
_entity_poly.pdbx_strand_id
1 'polypeptide(L)'
;MGPSGEGSIIAFNLQENGLLQAPLKLIDFGNSIVPDGMTVDAEGNLYIALGGRVVVYDAAGNKLSEIRCPQATNLCFGRGKYSKTLFIAGGKSIYMVETNKEGFAFSENK
;
A
#
# COMPACT_ATOMS: atom_id res chain seq x y z
N MET A 1 -6.42 8.96 20.41
CA MET A 1 -6.78 9.58 19.12
C MET A 1 -5.52 10.25 18.60
N GLY A 2 -5.02 9.83 17.43
CA GLY A 2 -3.90 10.52 16.76
C GLY A 2 -4.36 11.88 16.21
N PRO A 3 -3.44 12.78 15.84
CA PRO A 3 -3.80 14.10 15.31
C PRO A 3 -4.67 13.96 14.05
N SER A 4 -5.69 14.82 13.96
CA SER A 4 -6.48 15.03 12.75
C SER A 4 -5.60 15.70 11.68
N GLY A 5 -4.89 14.89 10.90
CA GLY A 5 -4.20 15.32 9.69
C GLY A 5 -5.02 14.96 8.46
N GLU A 6 -4.91 15.76 7.40
CA GLU A 6 -5.36 15.38 6.06
C GLU A 6 -4.65 14.08 5.66
N GLY A 7 -5.39 12.99 5.52
CA GLY A 7 -4.85 11.74 5.01
C GLY A 7 -4.64 11.85 3.51
N SER A 8 -3.42 11.62 3.05
CA SER A 8 -3.13 11.59 1.62
C SER A 8 -2.00 10.63 1.30
N ILE A 9 -1.98 10.14 0.06
CA ILE A 9 -0.80 9.52 -0.54
C ILE A 9 -0.11 10.57 -1.39
N ILE A 10 1.16 10.82 -1.10
CA ILE A 10 1.99 11.74 -1.87
C ILE A 10 2.96 10.93 -2.73
N ALA A 11 2.99 11.24 -4.01
CA ALA A 11 3.92 10.67 -4.98
C ALA A 11 4.99 11.69 -5.34
N PHE A 12 6.20 11.21 -5.62
CA PHE A 12 7.31 12.01 -6.11
C PHE A 12 7.89 11.34 -7.35
N ASN A 13 8.14 12.12 -8.40
CA ASN A 13 8.94 11.63 -9.52
C ASN A 13 10.42 11.60 -9.09
N LEU A 14 11.04 10.43 -9.18
CA LEU A 14 12.45 10.22 -8.93
C LEU A 14 13.24 10.43 -10.22
N GLN A 15 14.16 11.39 -10.22
CA GLN A 15 15.06 11.63 -11.35
C GLN A 15 16.22 10.63 -11.34
N GLU A 16 16.88 10.44 -12.49
CA GLU A 16 18.03 9.53 -12.63
C GLU A 16 19.19 9.87 -11.69
N ASN A 17 19.35 11.15 -11.34
CA ASN A 17 20.35 11.62 -10.39
C ASN A 17 19.94 11.43 -8.91
N GLY A 18 18.80 10.79 -8.65
CA GLY A 18 18.27 10.54 -7.32
C GLY A 18 17.48 11.69 -6.69
N LEU A 19 17.31 12.83 -7.38
CA LEU A 19 16.54 13.96 -6.87
C LEU A 19 15.03 13.78 -7.07
N LEU A 20 14.25 14.17 -6.07
CA LEU A 20 12.80 14.19 -6.14
C LEU A 20 12.32 15.49 -6.82
N GLN A 21 11.33 15.37 -7.71
CA GLN A 21 10.60 16.53 -8.21
C GLN A 21 9.52 16.98 -7.22
N ALA A 22 8.77 18.01 -7.60
CA ALA A 22 7.64 18.51 -6.81
C ALA A 22 6.64 17.37 -6.48
N PRO A 23 6.11 17.34 -5.24
CA PRO A 23 5.15 16.32 -4.83
C PRO A 23 3.84 16.42 -5.62
N LEU A 24 3.25 15.26 -5.89
CA LEU A 24 1.88 15.11 -6.37
C LEU A 24 1.04 14.49 -5.25
N LYS A 25 -0.09 15.13 -4.90
CA LYS A 25 -1.11 14.48 -4.08
C LYS A 25 -1.84 13.44 -4.95
N LEU A 26 -1.44 12.17 -4.83
CA LEU A 26 -1.94 11.07 -5.66
C LEU A 26 -3.34 10.63 -5.22
N ILE A 27 -3.55 10.52 -3.91
CA ILE A 27 -4.84 10.14 -3.33
C ILE A 27 -5.13 11.10 -2.17
N ASP A 28 -6.35 11.64 -2.13
CA ASP A 28 -6.86 12.47 -1.02
C ASP A 28 -7.93 11.70 -0.25
N PHE A 29 -7.68 11.48 1.04
CA PHE A 29 -8.62 10.83 1.97
C PHE A 29 -9.34 11.83 2.88
N GLY A 30 -9.07 13.14 2.73
CA GLY A 30 -9.61 14.19 3.59
C GLY A 30 -9.21 14.01 5.05
N ASN A 31 -10.05 14.52 5.97
CA ASN A 31 -9.71 14.63 7.40
C ASN A 31 -10.16 13.44 8.26
N SER A 32 -10.70 12.38 7.66
CA SER A 32 -11.38 11.31 8.40
C SER A 32 -10.68 9.95 8.34
N ILE A 33 -9.71 9.81 7.45
CA ILE A 33 -9.00 8.55 7.22
C ILE A 33 -7.52 8.88 7.13
N VAL A 34 -6.70 8.25 7.97
CA VAL A 34 -5.24 8.37 7.94
C VAL A 34 -4.67 7.07 7.38
N PRO A 35 -3.97 7.08 6.23
CA PRO A 35 -3.28 5.91 5.74
C PRO A 35 -2.09 5.59 6.65
N ASP A 36 -1.82 4.29 6.85
CA ASP A 36 -0.66 3.81 7.60
C ASP A 36 0.34 3.16 6.62
N GLY A 37 0.65 1.87 6.74
CA GLY A 37 1.52 1.16 5.81
C GLY A 37 0.94 1.01 4.41
N MET A 38 1.84 0.85 3.43
CA MET A 38 1.50 0.56 2.04
C MET A 38 2.53 -0.38 1.39
N THR A 39 2.12 -1.12 0.36
CA THR A 39 3.00 -1.93 -0.48
C THR A 39 2.50 -1.94 -1.93
N VAL A 40 3.27 -2.47 -2.87
CA VAL A 40 2.90 -2.54 -4.29
C VAL A 40 3.00 -3.97 -4.82
N ASP A 41 2.13 -4.31 -5.76
CA ASP A 41 2.30 -5.51 -6.59
C ASP A 41 3.15 -5.23 -7.84
N ALA A 42 3.51 -6.29 -8.57
CA ALA A 42 4.37 -6.22 -9.75
C ALA A 42 3.76 -5.46 -10.93
N GLU A 43 2.45 -5.19 -10.91
CA GLU A 43 1.76 -4.38 -11.91
C GLU A 43 1.67 -2.90 -11.51
N GLY A 44 2.18 -2.54 -10.33
CA GLY A 44 2.17 -1.18 -9.81
C GLY A 44 0.89 -0.81 -9.06
N ASN A 45 0.03 -1.77 -8.71
CA ASN A 45 -1.12 -1.47 -7.87
C ASN A 45 -0.66 -1.25 -6.42
N LEU A 46 -1.20 -0.21 -5.79
CA LEU A 46 -0.88 0.23 -4.43
C LEU A 46 -1.89 -0.32 -3.43
N TYR A 47 -1.41 -1.07 -2.44
CA TYR A 47 -2.19 -1.63 -1.34
C TYR A 47 -1.96 -0.78 -0.09
N ILE A 48 -3.00 -0.17 0.46
CA ILE A 48 -2.89 0.79 1.57
C ILE A 48 -3.71 0.32 2.76
N ALA A 49 -3.09 0.25 3.94
CA ALA A 49 -3.76 0.00 5.19
C ALA A 49 -4.54 1.24 5.67
N LEU A 50 -5.86 1.11 5.80
CA LEU A 50 -6.78 2.16 6.25
C LEU A 50 -7.59 1.70 7.48
N GLY A 51 -6.92 1.20 8.51
CA GLY A 51 -7.57 0.71 9.73
C GLY A 51 -8.32 -0.59 9.49
N GLY A 52 -9.65 -0.57 9.38
CA GLY A 52 -10.47 -1.80 9.23
C GLY A 52 -10.45 -2.45 7.83
N ARG A 53 -9.52 -2.05 6.97
CA ARG A 53 -9.44 -2.53 5.58
C ARG A 53 -8.08 -2.24 4.96
N VAL A 54 -7.76 -2.99 3.90
CA VAL A 54 -6.77 -2.62 2.90
C VAL A 54 -7.51 -2.18 1.65
N VAL A 55 -7.16 -1.03 1.08
CA VAL A 55 -7.71 -0.57 -0.20
C VAL A 55 -6.63 -0.63 -1.26
N VAL A 56 -7.00 -1.15 -2.43
CA VAL A 56 -6.11 -1.29 -3.58
C VAL A 56 -6.42 -0.19 -4.58
N TYR A 57 -5.39 0.51 -5.03
CA TYR A 57 -5.44 1.55 -6.05
C TYR A 57 -4.53 1.18 -7.21
N ASP A 58 -4.82 1.67 -8.41
CA ASP A 58 -3.85 1.63 -9.50
C ASP A 58 -2.76 2.70 -9.31
N ALA A 59 -1.74 2.68 -10.17
CA ALA A 59 -0.64 3.64 -10.13
C ALA A 59 -1.05 5.11 -10.37
N ALA A 60 -2.24 5.33 -10.94
CA ALA A 60 -2.81 6.66 -11.17
C ALA A 60 -3.69 7.15 -9.99
N GLY A 61 -3.87 6.33 -8.95
CA GLY A 61 -4.67 6.68 -7.77
C GLY A 61 -6.16 6.34 -7.90
N ASN A 62 -6.58 5.55 -8.90
CA ASN A 62 -7.97 5.08 -9.00
C ASN A 62 -8.19 3.87 -8.12
N LYS A 63 -9.27 3.85 -7.32
CA LYS A 63 -9.62 2.71 -6.47
C LYS A 63 -9.99 1.49 -7.32
N LEU A 64 -9.34 0.36 -7.08
CA LEU A 64 -9.59 -0.92 -7.75
C LEU A 64 -10.42 -1.88 -6.89
N SER A 65 -10.04 -2.06 -5.63
CA SER A 65 -10.70 -3.04 -4.75
C SER A 65 -10.49 -2.76 -3.26
N GLU A 66 -11.12 -3.57 -2.41
CA GLU A 66 -11.04 -3.45 -0.96
C GLU A 66 -11.05 -4.84 -0.31
N ILE A 67 -10.14 -5.04 0.65
CA ILE A 67 -10.03 -6.25 1.47
C ILE A 67 -10.38 -5.86 2.89
N ARG A 68 -11.48 -6.41 3.43
CA ARG A 68 -11.89 -6.16 4.82
C ARG A 68 -11.09 -7.02 5.78
N CYS A 69 -10.64 -6.42 6.88
CA CYS A 69 -9.97 -7.11 7.97
C CYS A 69 -10.26 -6.40 9.29
N PRO A 70 -10.17 -7.07 10.45
CA PRO A 70 -10.49 -6.42 11.72
C PRO A 70 -9.62 -5.17 11.98
N GLN A 71 -8.34 -5.22 11.61
CA GLN A 71 -7.41 -4.11 11.71
C GLN A 71 -6.23 -4.32 10.74
N ALA A 72 -5.74 -3.24 10.14
CA ALA A 72 -4.58 -3.15 9.27
C ALA A 72 -3.82 -1.87 9.60
N THR A 73 -2.54 -2.03 9.91
CA THR A 73 -1.59 -0.94 10.16
C THR A 73 -0.38 -1.06 9.25
N ASN A 74 0.04 -2.28 8.88
CA ASN A 74 1.11 -2.49 7.91
C ASN A 74 0.86 -3.77 7.11
N LEU A 75 1.51 -3.91 5.97
CA LEU A 75 1.29 -5.01 5.04
C LEU A 75 2.48 -5.19 4.10
N CYS A 76 2.72 -6.45 3.71
CA CYS A 76 3.70 -6.78 2.69
C CYS A 76 3.29 -8.04 1.95
N PHE A 77 3.73 -8.15 0.71
CA PHE A 77 3.67 -9.42 0.00
C PHE A 77 4.76 -10.37 0.48
N GLY A 78 4.42 -11.66 0.53
CA GLY A 78 5.38 -12.73 0.74
C GLY A 78 6.35 -12.90 -0.43
N ARG A 79 7.14 -13.97 -0.35
CA ARG A 79 8.16 -14.34 -1.35
C ARG A 79 8.07 -15.83 -1.69
N GLY A 80 8.65 -16.20 -2.83
CA GLY A 80 8.64 -17.58 -3.32
C GLY A 80 7.21 -18.10 -3.46
N LYS A 81 6.90 -19.23 -2.81
CA LYS A 81 5.55 -19.81 -2.85
C LYS A 81 4.45 -18.91 -2.27
N TYR A 82 4.80 -17.87 -1.53
CA TYR A 82 3.88 -16.87 -0.98
C TYR A 82 3.94 -15.54 -1.72
N SER A 83 4.47 -15.48 -2.95
CA SER A 83 4.57 -14.25 -3.73
C SER A 83 3.22 -13.57 -3.98
N LYS A 84 2.14 -14.36 -3.99
CA LYS A 84 0.74 -13.91 -4.12
C LYS A 84 0.01 -13.77 -2.78
N THR A 85 0.72 -13.85 -1.66
CA THR A 85 0.12 -13.71 -0.33
C THR A 85 0.43 -12.35 0.25
N LEU A 86 -0.61 -11.58 0.57
CA LEU A 86 -0.53 -10.35 1.33
C LEU A 86 -0.63 -10.66 2.83
N PHE A 87 0.43 -10.38 3.56
CA PHE A 87 0.45 -10.41 5.03
C PHE A 87 0.05 -9.04 5.55
N ILE A 88 -0.86 -9.00 6.52
CA ILE A 88 -1.41 -7.75 7.08
C ILE A 88 -1.22 -7.79 8.59
N ALA A 89 -0.48 -6.83 9.13
CA ALA A 89 -0.36 -6.62 10.57
C ALA A 89 -1.52 -5.75 11.07
N GLY A 90 -2.16 -6.16 12.17
CA GLY A 90 -3.21 -5.39 12.81
C GLY A 90 -3.39 -5.77 14.27
N GLY A 91 -3.21 -4.81 15.17
CA GLY A 91 -3.37 -5.03 16.61
C GLY A 91 -2.36 -6.05 17.13
N LYS A 92 -2.86 -7.20 17.63
CA LYS A 92 -2.04 -8.31 18.15
C LYS A 92 -1.97 -9.51 17.19
N SER A 93 -2.33 -9.31 15.92
CA SER A 93 -2.51 -10.40 14.96
C SER A 93 -1.88 -10.09 13.61
N ILE A 94 -1.54 -11.16 12.88
CA ILE A 94 -1.20 -11.13 11.46
C ILE A 94 -2.28 -11.88 10.70
N TYR A 95 -2.80 -11.27 9.65
CA TYR A 95 -3.73 -11.88 8.71
C TYR A 95 -3.01 -12.20 7.41
N MET A 96 -3.50 -13.20 6.69
CA MET A 96 -2.99 -13.60 5.37
C MET A 96 -4.15 -13.65 4.38
N VAL A 97 -3.95 -13.02 3.23
CA VAL A 97 -4.91 -13.06 2.12
C VAL A 97 -4.16 -13.42 0.85
N GLU A 98 -4.62 -14.46 0.15
CA GLU A 98 -4.14 -14.77 -1.18
C GLU A 98 -4.76 -13.81 -2.19
N THR A 99 -3.95 -13.23 -3.06
CA THR A 99 -4.35 -12.29 -4.08
C THR A 99 -4.10 -12.89 -5.47
N ASN A 100 -4.68 -12.27 -6.50
CA ASN A 100 -4.42 -12.67 -7.88
C ASN A 100 -3.14 -12.03 -8.46
N LYS A 101 -2.40 -11.26 -7.66
CA LYS A 101 -1.26 -10.44 -8.09
C LYS A 101 -0.01 -10.84 -7.33
N GLU A 102 1.12 -10.87 -8.02
CA GLU A 102 2.40 -11.11 -7.37
C GLU A 102 2.93 -9.82 -6.78
N GLY A 103 3.40 -9.87 -5.53
CA GLY A 103 4.04 -8.73 -4.90
C GLY A 103 5.27 -8.26 -5.64
N PHE A 104 5.50 -6.95 -5.68
CA PHE A 104 6.73 -6.42 -6.24
C PHE A 104 7.95 -6.97 -5.46
N ALA A 105 8.91 -7.51 -6.21
CA ALA A 105 10.17 -7.98 -5.69
C ALA A 105 11.25 -7.67 -6.73
N PHE A 106 12.36 -7.09 -6.30
CA PHE A 106 13.54 -7.00 -7.14
C PHE A 106 14.05 -8.42 -7.40
N SER A 107 14.10 -8.84 -8.66
CA SER A 107 14.89 -10.01 -9.03
C SER A 107 16.36 -9.59 -9.01
N GLU A 108 17.17 -10.23 -8.18
CA GLU A 108 18.63 -10.16 -8.29
C GLU A 108 19.06 -10.91 -9.56
N ASN A 109 18.92 -10.27 -10.72
CA ASN A 109 19.62 -10.64 -11.94
C ASN A 109 20.11 -9.34 -12.56
N LYS A 110 21.29 -8.91 -12.11
CA LYS A 110 22.18 -8.03 -12.86
C LYS A 110 23.30 -8.89 -13.43
#